data_AF-A0A7U3XZ81-F1
#
_entry.id   AF-A0A7U3XZ81-F1
#
_cell.length_a   1.000
_cell.length_b   1.000
_cell.length_c   1.000
_cell.angle_alpha   90.00
_cell.angle_beta   90.00
_cell.angle_gamma   90.00
#
_symmetry.space_group_name_H-M   'P 1'
#
loop_
_entity.id
_entity.type
_entity.pdbx_description
1 polymer ?
#
loop_
_entity_poly.entity_id
_entity_poly.type
_entity_poly.pdbx_seq_one_letter_code
_entity_poly.pdbx_strand_id
1 'polypeptide(L)'
;MPTSKGCTVCLLRPFFEIEKFYPTAYKVVVDYRNWLVTQIHGLLLTVKPAALIEDAHMFLFAIDGAMVQLLSKEETDERDKLLDYFLRKLSEY
;
A
#
# COMPACT_ATOMS: atom_id res chain seq x y z
N MET A 1 15.24 -27.35 21.47
CA MET A 1 15.91 -26.80 20.27
C MET A 1 14.88 -25.92 19.55
N PRO A 2 14.99 -24.58 19.58
CA PRO A 2 13.92 -23.70 19.11
C PRO A 2 14.27 -23.07 17.75
N THR A 3 13.55 -23.41 16.69
CA THR A 3 13.51 -22.67 15.40
C THR A 3 12.11 -22.96 14.83
N SER A 4 11.27 -22.05 14.34
CA SER A 4 11.38 -20.65 13.94
C SER A 4 10.04 -19.94 14.25
N LYS A 5 9.97 -19.18 15.33
CA LYS A 5 8.91 -18.17 15.53
C LYS A 5 9.50 -16.80 15.26
N GLY A 6 9.87 -16.54 14.00
CA GLY A 6 10.79 -15.46 13.66
C GLY A 6 10.49 -14.71 12.37
N CYS A 7 9.23 -14.60 11.93
CA CYS A 7 8.96 -13.89 10.67
C CYS A 7 7.84 -12.86 10.68
N THR A 8 6.82 -12.95 11.55
CA THR A 8 5.76 -11.91 11.56
C THR A 8 6.17 -10.63 12.28
N VAL A 9 7.07 -10.70 13.25
CA VAL A 9 7.54 -9.52 14.01
C VAL A 9 8.59 -8.69 13.26
N CYS A 10 9.24 -9.26 12.22
CA CYS A 10 10.34 -8.61 11.52
C CYS A 10 9.86 -7.69 10.40
N LEU A 11 8.79 -8.04 9.67
CA LEU A 11 8.25 -7.19 8.60
C LEU A 11 7.71 -5.85 9.10
N LEU A 12 7.16 -5.80 10.31
CA LEU A 12 6.57 -4.57 10.89
C LEU A 12 7.57 -3.73 11.68
N ARG A 13 8.76 -4.27 11.98
CA ARG A 13 9.77 -3.59 12.80
C ARG A 13 10.21 -2.22 12.23
N PRO A 14 10.42 -2.06 10.90
CA PRO A 14 10.79 -0.76 10.32
C PRO A 14 9.67 0.28 10.43
N PHE A 15 8.40 -0.12 10.33
CA PHE A 15 7.27 0.82 10.42
C PHE A 15 7.14 1.39 11.84
N PHE A 16 7.31 0.53 12.86
CA PHE A 16 7.32 0.94 14.27
C PHE A 16 8.56 1.76 14.64
N GLU A 17 9.70 1.52 13.97
CA GLU A 17 10.91 2.32 14.14
C GLU A 17 10.78 3.72 13.51
N ILE A 18 10.16 3.85 12.33
CA ILE A 18 9.91 5.16 11.70
C ILE A 18 9.01 6.05 12.58
N GLU A 19 7.95 5.49 13.17
CA GLU A 19 7.07 6.21 14.09
C GLU A 19 7.84 6.79 15.30
N LYS A 20 8.81 6.04 15.82
CA LYS A 20 9.57 6.42 17.01
C LYS A 20 10.74 7.37 16.73
N PHE A 21 11.44 7.19 15.61
CA PHE A 21 12.66 7.96 15.29
C PHE A 21 12.40 9.17 14.40
N TYR A 22 11.31 9.16 13.61
CA TYR A 22 11.00 10.22 12.64
C TYR A 22 9.52 10.63 12.70
N PRO A 23 9.04 11.19 13.83
CA PRO A 23 7.62 11.50 14.03
C PRO A 23 7.05 12.47 12.98
N THR A 24 7.88 13.39 12.46
CA THR A 24 7.48 14.33 11.40
C THR A 24 7.24 13.61 10.08
N ALA A 25 8.12 12.68 9.69
CA ALA A 25 7.94 11.90 8.47
C ALA A 25 6.74 10.95 8.58
N TYR A 26 6.54 10.36 9.77
CA TYR A 26 5.39 9.53 10.06
C TYR A 26 4.07 10.29 9.90
N LYS A 27 3.99 11.52 10.43
CA LYS A 27 2.80 12.36 10.28
C LYS A 27 2.46 12.63 8.82
N VAL A 28 3.45 12.93 7.98
CA VAL A 28 3.25 13.14 6.54
C VAL A 28 2.67 11.87 5.87
N VAL A 29 3.15 10.68 6.24
CA VAL A 29 2.63 9.42 5.71
C VAL A 29 1.18 9.17 6.12
N VAL A 30 0.83 9.48 7.38
CA VAL A 30 -0.54 9.35 7.89
C VAL A 30 -1.48 10.34 7.18
N ASP A 31 -1.06 11.61 7.05
CA ASP A 31 -1.84 12.65 6.37
C ASP A 31 -2.06 12.28 4.90
N TYR A 32 -1.04 11.74 4.23
CA TYR A 32 -1.14 11.22 2.87
C TYR A 32 -2.13 10.06 2.76
N ARG A 33 -2.07 9.07 3.67
CA ARG A 33 -3.00 7.92 3.67
C ARG A 33 -4.45 8.37 3.82
N ASN A 34 -4.72 9.31 4.73
CA ASN A 34 -6.07 9.85 4.93
C ASN A 34 -6.58 10.61 3.69
N TRP A 35 -5.71 11.41 3.07
CA TRP A 35 -6.03 12.08 1.82
C TRP A 35 -6.35 11.06 0.70
N LEU A 36 -5.54 10.02 0.56
CA LEU A 36 -5.70 9.01 -0.48
C LEU A 36 -7.01 8.22 -0.33
N VAL A 37 -7.41 7.84 0.88
CA VAL A 37 -8.73 7.22 1.13
C VAL A 37 -9.86 8.12 0.64
N THR A 38 -9.76 9.42 0.91
CA THR A 38 -10.76 10.41 0.47
C THR A 38 -10.82 10.50 -1.06
N GLN A 39 -9.67 10.45 -1.75
CA GLN A 39 -9.64 10.43 -3.22
C GLN A 39 -10.26 9.14 -3.79
N ILE A 40 -9.89 7.98 -3.24
CA ILE A 40 -10.44 6.69 -3.66
C ILE A 40 -11.95 6.66 -3.44
N HIS A 41 -12.43 7.18 -2.30
CA HIS A 41 -13.87 7.29 -2.03
C HIS A 41 -14.58 8.19 -3.04
N GLY A 42 -14.01 9.36 -3.35
CA GLY A 42 -14.54 10.26 -4.38
C GLY A 42 -14.64 9.58 -5.75
N LEU A 43 -13.60 8.84 -6.15
CA LEU A 43 -13.61 8.05 -7.38
C LEU A 43 -14.68 6.94 -7.33
N LEU A 44 -14.79 6.22 -6.21
CA LEU A 44 -15.80 5.16 -6.05
C LEU A 44 -17.23 5.71 -6.18
N LEU A 45 -17.51 6.91 -5.67
CA LEU A 45 -18.82 7.54 -5.82
C LEU A 45 -19.21 7.83 -7.28
N THR A 46 -18.24 8.03 -8.18
CA THR A 46 -18.52 8.22 -9.61
C THR A 46 -19.03 6.95 -10.29
N VAL A 47 -18.62 5.77 -9.79
CA VAL A 47 -18.98 4.46 -10.34
C VAL A 47 -20.13 3.81 -9.57
N LYS A 48 -20.15 3.99 -8.24
CA LYS A 48 -21.14 3.44 -7.31
C LYS A 48 -21.57 4.56 -6.35
N PRO A 49 -22.70 5.23 -6.59
CA PRO A 49 -23.19 6.34 -5.77
C PRO A 49 -23.48 6.00 -4.30
N ALA A 50 -23.57 4.70 -3.96
CA ALA A 50 -23.75 4.18 -2.61
C ALA A 50 -22.48 3.55 -2.02
N ALA A 51 -21.30 3.93 -2.52
CA ALA A 51 -20.02 3.46 -1.98
C ALA A 51 -19.76 4.08 -0.60
N LEU A 52 -19.40 3.22 0.36
CA LEU A 52 -19.08 3.64 1.72
C LEU A 52 -17.59 3.96 1.86
N ILE A 53 -17.22 4.66 2.94
CA ILE A 53 -15.81 4.97 3.21
C ILE A 53 -15.00 3.69 3.51
N GLU A 54 -15.65 2.65 4.04
CA GLU A 54 -15.07 1.33 4.26
C GLU A 54 -14.70 0.64 2.95
N ASP A 55 -15.48 0.84 1.88
CA ASP A 55 -15.15 0.33 0.55
C ASP A 55 -13.81 0.94 0.09
N ALA A 56 -13.59 2.24 0.32
CA ALA A 56 -12.33 2.91 -0.05
C ALA A 56 -11.13 2.40 0.76
N HIS A 57 -11.31 2.09 2.05
CA HIS A 57 -10.26 1.46 2.86
C HIS A 57 -9.92 0.06 2.34
N MET A 58 -10.92 -0.73 1.92
CA MET A 58 -10.68 -2.04 1.33
C MET A 58 -9.84 -1.95 0.05
N PHE A 59 -10.11 -0.96 -0.81
CA PHE A 59 -9.28 -0.70 -1.99
C PHE A 59 -7.85 -0.29 -1.63
N LEU A 60 -7.68 0.56 -0.62
CA LEU A 60 -6.33 0.93 -0.16
C LEU A 60 -5.55 -0.28 0.36
N PHE A 61 -6.19 -1.20 1.09
CA PHE A 61 -5.55 -2.44 1.54
C PHE A 61 -5.18 -3.38 0.38
N ALA A 62 -6.01 -3.45 -0.67
CA ALA A 62 -5.68 -4.22 -1.86
C ALA A 62 -4.44 -3.65 -2.59
N ILE A 63 -4.35 -2.32 -2.68
CA ILE A 63 -3.16 -1.63 -3.24
C ILE A 63 -1.93 -1.90 -2.38
N ASP A 64 -2.02 -1.71 -1.05
CA ASP A 64 -0.92 -1.99 -0.12
C ASP A 64 -0.46 -3.46 -0.21
N GLY A 65 -1.41 -4.40 -0.30
CA GLY A 65 -1.13 -5.82 -0.48
C GLY A 65 -0.41 -6.12 -1.78
N ALA A 66 -0.85 -5.53 -2.90
CA ALA A 66 -0.18 -5.66 -4.20
C ALA A 66 1.24 -5.07 -4.17
N MET A 67 1.44 -3.93 -3.51
CA MET A 67 2.75 -3.29 -3.35
C MET A 67 3.70 -4.15 -2.53
N VAL A 68 3.24 -4.74 -1.42
CA VAL A 68 4.06 -5.65 -0.60
C VAL A 68 4.38 -6.93 -1.38
N GLN A 69 3.41 -7.50 -2.09
CA GLN A 69 3.64 -8.67 -2.95
C GLN A 69 4.69 -8.39 -4.02
N LEU A 70 4.62 -7.22 -4.65
CA LEU A 70 5.59 -6.74 -5.62
C LEU A 70 6.99 -6.56 -5.03
N LEU A 71 7.08 -6.11 -3.78
CA LEU A 71 8.35 -5.96 -3.07
C LEU A 71 8.91 -7.28 -2.51
N SER A 72 8.08 -8.32 -2.39
CA SER A 72 8.45 -9.61 -1.78
C SER A 72 8.97 -10.66 -2.76
N LYS A 73 8.84 -10.45 -4.08
CA LYS A 73 9.26 -11.42 -5.10
C LYS A 73 10.71 -11.15 -5.50
N GLU A 74 11.61 -12.11 -5.27
CA GLU A 74 13.06 -12.00 -5.51
C GLU A 74 13.45 -11.88 -7.01
N GLU A 75 12.52 -12.09 -7.95
CA GLU A 75 12.79 -12.00 -9.38
C GLU A 75 12.53 -10.59 -9.93
N THR A 76 13.58 -9.78 -9.92
CA THR A 76 13.54 -8.35 -10.29
C THR A 76 13.24 -8.08 -11.78
N ASP A 77 13.52 -9.03 -12.69
CA ASP A 77 13.38 -8.79 -14.14
C ASP A 77 11.93 -8.92 -14.68
N GLU A 78 11.09 -9.76 -14.05
CA GLU A 78 9.65 -9.81 -14.37
C GLU A 78 8.88 -8.65 -13.71
N ARG A 79 9.38 -8.17 -12.57
CA ARG A 79 8.80 -7.08 -11.79
C ARG A 79 8.80 -5.77 -12.56
N ASP A 80 9.93 -5.39 -13.13
CA ASP A 80 10.07 -4.12 -13.83
C ASP A 80 9.16 -4.08 -15.08
N LYS A 81 9.00 -5.22 -15.76
CA LYS A 81 8.08 -5.37 -16.89
C LYS A 81 6.61 -5.24 -16.48
N LEU A 82 6.21 -5.79 -15.33
CA LEU A 82 4.84 -5.68 -14.81
C LEU A 82 4.53 -4.26 -14.33
N LEU A 83 5.48 -3.61 -13.65
CA LEU A 83 5.36 -2.21 -13.23
C LEU A 83 5.26 -1.27 -14.43
N ASP A 84 6.18 -1.40 -15.40
CA ASP A 84 6.14 -0.61 -16.63
C ASP A 84 4.85 -0.83 -17.40
N TYR A 85 4.34 -2.07 -17.44
CA TYR A 85 3.06 -2.37 -18.06
C TYR A 85 1.89 -1.67 -17.36
N PHE A 86 1.82 -1.74 -16.02
CA PHE A 86 0.79 -1.07 -15.24
C PHE A 86 0.86 0.46 -15.37
N LEU A 87 2.07 1.03 -15.29
CA LEU A 87 2.28 2.48 -15.40
C LEU A 87 1.95 2.98 -16.80
N ARG A 88 2.33 2.25 -17.85
CA ARG A 88 1.92 2.56 -19.22
C ARG A 88 0.41 2.45 -19.40
N LYS A 89 -0.23 1.45 -18.79
CA LYS A 89 -1.69 1.32 -18.83
C LYS A 89 -2.41 2.44 -18.08
N LEU A 90 -1.84 2.96 -17.01
CA LEU A 90 -2.37 4.11 -16.28
C LEU A 90 -2.14 5.44 -17.02
N SER A 91 -1.08 5.56 -17.84
CA SER A 91 -0.84 6.77 -18.65
C SER A 91 -1.65 6.82 -19.96
N GLU A 92 -2.29 5.72 -20.34
CA GLU A 92 -3.14 5.61 -21.54
C GLU A 92 -4.60 6.06 -21.28
N TYR A 93 -4.95 6.39 -20.04
CA TYR A 93 -6.25 6.95 -19.62
C TYR A 93 -6.12 8.43 -19.23
#